data_AF-A0A4V6KNF5-F1
#
_entry.id   AF-A0A4V6KNF5-F1
#
_cell.length_a   1.000
_cell.length_b   1.000
_cell.length_c   1.000
_cell.angle_alpha   90.00
_cell.angle_beta   90.00
_cell.angle_gamma   90.00
#
_symmetry.space_group_name_H-M   'P 1'
#
loop_
_entity.id
_entity.type
_entity.pdbx_description
1 polymer ?
#
loop_
_entity_poly.entity_id
_entity_poly.type
_entity_poly.pdbx_seq_one_letter_code
_entity_poly.pdbx_strand_id
1 'polypeptide(L)'
;MFCYDYARHLLLWHGTCLKYLASFRTTLKISRYLFRVLAFMLWSLGALLTTFYILDIVHEKESDIRQEYNLNFDQAQGYIRHSADIIRDIKYMAENRLNGTVGSLELFTGMMNGKDSQPEMKPLYPESNCALNSNYRDSITSLNSLIQYWKENFVAAYDLNRVFFIGSDSLCMTEFGSSNGITDRQNVLKALHERILKYRNAANSAEKDNNLYWISPSQQRPDVGYLYVMTPVYVGNKLEALLGIEQTIRLEDFVTTSNLPVGG
;
A
#
# COMPACT_ATOMS: atom_id res chain seq x y z
N MET A 1 -42.13 -98.50 -16.79
CA MET A 1 -42.16 -99.63 -15.83
C MET A 1 -41.91 -99.03 -14.45
N PHE A 2 -42.83 -98.81 -13.52
CA PHE A 2 -44.27 -99.08 -13.27
C PHE A 2 -44.77 -97.81 -12.54
N CYS A 3 -45.75 -97.05 -13.02
CA CYS A 3 -47.18 -97.16 -12.71
C CYS A 3 -47.49 -97.58 -11.25
N TYR A 4 -47.99 -96.66 -10.43
CA TYR A 4 -49.26 -96.89 -9.72
C TYR A 4 -49.96 -95.56 -9.42
N ASP A 5 -51.15 -95.48 -9.99
CA ASP A 5 -52.21 -94.50 -9.94
C ASP A 5 -53.37 -95.17 -9.19
N TYR A 6 -54.04 -94.43 -8.28
CA TYR A 6 -55.35 -94.65 -7.61
C TYR A 6 -55.28 -94.07 -6.18
N ALA A 7 -56.16 -93.20 -5.69
CA ALA A 7 -57.58 -92.99 -5.98
C ALA A 7 -57.93 -91.50 -5.71
N ARG A 8 -58.56 -90.72 -6.61
CA ARG A 8 -60.01 -90.63 -6.87
C ARG A 8 -60.84 -90.92 -5.61
N HIS A 9 -61.60 -89.99 -5.02
CA HIS A 9 -62.63 -89.21 -5.70
C HIS A 9 -63.23 -88.18 -4.73
N LEU A 10 -63.72 -87.07 -5.31
CA LEU A 10 -64.80 -86.19 -4.82
C LEU A 10 -64.56 -85.33 -3.58
N LEU A 11 -64.34 -84.02 -3.81
CA LEU A 11 -65.40 -83.02 -3.62
C LEU A 11 -65.01 -81.68 -4.25
N LEU A 12 -65.83 -81.32 -5.24
CA LEU A 12 -66.07 -80.01 -5.85
C LEU A 12 -65.80 -78.80 -4.92
N TRP A 13 -65.27 -77.70 -5.46
CA TRP A 13 -65.98 -76.41 -5.59
C TRP A 13 -65.06 -75.29 -6.09
N HIS A 14 -65.50 -74.65 -7.17
CA HIS A 14 -65.39 -73.24 -7.52
C HIS A 14 -64.03 -72.50 -7.51
N GLY A 15 -63.64 -72.08 -8.71
CA GLY A 15 -62.63 -71.06 -8.91
C GLY A 15 -63.03 -69.69 -8.36
N THR A 16 -62.06 -69.03 -7.74
CA THR A 16 -61.81 -67.58 -7.80
C THR A 16 -60.30 -67.38 -7.61
N CYS A 17 -59.55 -67.29 -8.71
CA CYS A 17 -58.18 -66.79 -8.62
C CYS A 17 -58.24 -65.28 -8.33
N LEU A 18 -57.65 -64.88 -7.20
CA LEU A 18 -57.64 -63.53 -6.62
C LEU A 18 -57.59 -62.39 -7.66
N LYS A 19 -58.67 -61.60 -7.72
CA LYS A 19 -58.69 -60.25 -8.31
C LYS A 19 -57.90 -59.20 -7.48
N TYR A 20 -57.17 -59.64 -6.45
CA TYR A 20 -56.40 -58.81 -5.52
C TYR A 20 -54.93 -58.60 -5.93
N LEU A 21 -54.37 -59.44 -6.80
CA LEU A 21 -52.93 -59.36 -7.17
C LEU A 21 -52.60 -58.19 -8.11
N ALA A 22 -53.57 -57.71 -8.90
CA ALA A 22 -53.38 -56.54 -9.76
C ALA A 22 -53.27 -55.24 -8.95
N SER A 23 -54.06 -55.11 -7.88
CA SER A 23 -54.04 -53.96 -6.96
C SER A 23 -52.75 -53.89 -6.13
N PHE A 24 -52.20 -55.04 -5.74
CA PHE A 24 -50.91 -55.07 -5.03
C PHE A 24 -49.75 -54.66 -5.94
N ARG A 25 -49.73 -55.09 -7.21
CA ARG A 25 -48.65 -54.71 -8.15
C ARG A 25 -48.63 -53.23 -8.51
N THR A 26 -49.79 -52.58 -8.65
CA THR A 26 -49.87 -51.14 -8.89
C THR A 26 -49.44 -50.35 -7.64
N THR A 27 -49.91 -50.75 -6.46
CA THR A 27 -49.55 -50.13 -5.17
C THR A 27 -48.05 -50.24 -4.85
N LEU A 28 -47.43 -51.40 -5.13
CA LEU A 28 -45.99 -51.63 -4.90
C LEU A 28 -45.10 -50.90 -5.92
N LYS A 29 -45.58 -50.69 -7.16
CA LYS A 29 -44.92 -49.80 -8.13
C LYS A 29 -45.02 -48.34 -7.71
N ILE A 30 -46.20 -47.89 -7.28
CA ILE A 30 -46.44 -46.52 -6.80
C ILE A 30 -45.58 -46.20 -5.58
N SER A 31 -45.46 -47.10 -4.60
CA SER A 31 -44.60 -46.87 -3.44
C SER A 31 -43.11 -46.76 -3.80
N ARG A 32 -42.65 -47.52 -4.81
CA ARG A 32 -41.27 -47.44 -5.31
C ARG A 32 -40.98 -46.10 -6.00
N TYR A 33 -41.92 -45.58 -6.78
CA TYR A 33 -41.77 -44.25 -7.39
C TYR A 33 -41.84 -43.15 -6.33
N LEU A 34 -42.73 -43.27 -5.35
CA LEU A 34 -42.88 -42.30 -4.27
C LEU A 34 -41.61 -42.23 -3.40
N PHE A 35 -41.02 -43.38 -3.06
CA PHE A 35 -39.74 -43.43 -2.34
C PHE A 35 -38.58 -42.83 -3.15
N ARG A 36 -38.53 -43.09 -4.46
CA ARG A 36 -37.51 -42.50 -5.35
C ARG A 36 -37.65 -40.98 -5.44
N VAL A 37 -38.86 -40.47 -5.64
CA VAL A 37 -39.13 -39.03 -5.68
C VAL A 37 -38.77 -38.39 -4.34
N LEU A 38 -39.13 -39.02 -3.22
CA LEU A 38 -38.79 -38.52 -1.89
C LEU A 38 -37.28 -38.50 -1.64
N ALA A 39 -36.56 -39.54 -2.08
CA ALA A 39 -35.10 -39.57 -2.03
C ALA A 39 -34.47 -38.44 -2.86
N PHE A 40 -34.98 -38.17 -4.07
CA PHE A 40 -34.52 -37.03 -4.88
C PHE A 40 -34.83 -35.68 -4.25
N MET A 41 -36.02 -35.51 -3.65
CA MET A 41 -36.40 -34.29 -2.94
C MET A 41 -35.48 -34.03 -1.74
N LEU A 42 -35.22 -35.05 -0.93
CA LEU A 42 -34.30 -34.94 0.22
C LEU A 42 -32.86 -34.68 -0.24
N TRP A 43 -32.41 -35.34 -1.30
CA TRP A 43 -31.07 -35.12 -1.84
C TRP A 43 -30.91 -33.72 -2.41
N SER A 44 -31.89 -33.24 -3.17
CA SER A 44 -31.91 -31.87 -3.69
C SER A 44 -31.98 -30.84 -2.57
N LEU A 45 -32.74 -31.10 -1.50
CA LEU A 45 -32.79 -30.23 -0.32
C LEU A 45 -31.43 -30.17 0.37
N GLY A 46 -30.77 -31.32 0.56
CA GLY A 46 -29.42 -31.39 1.11
C GLY A 46 -28.43 -30.60 0.26
N ALA A 47 -28.41 -30.82 -1.05
CA ALA A 47 -27.53 -30.11 -1.98
C ALA A 47 -27.76 -28.59 -1.96
N LEU A 48 -29.03 -28.15 -1.89
CA LEU A 48 -29.40 -26.74 -1.83
C LEU A 48 -28.94 -26.11 -0.51
N LEU A 49 -29.17 -26.76 0.62
CA LEU A 49 -28.70 -26.29 1.93
C LEU A 49 -27.17 -26.19 1.99
N THR A 50 -26.46 -27.20 1.48
CA THR A 50 -24.99 -27.15 1.40
C THR A 50 -24.49 -26.01 0.52
N THR A 51 -25.15 -25.77 -0.61
CA THR A 51 -24.78 -24.66 -1.52
C THR A 51 -24.96 -23.31 -0.83
N PHE A 52 -26.10 -23.07 -0.19
CA PHE A 52 -26.34 -21.83 0.55
C PHE A 52 -25.36 -21.64 1.70
N TYR A 53 -25.05 -22.71 2.45
CA TYR A 53 -24.06 -22.66 3.52
C TYR A 53 -22.66 -22.28 3.02
N ILE A 54 -22.22 -22.86 1.90
CA ILE A 54 -20.92 -22.52 1.29
C ILE A 54 -20.93 -21.07 0.78
N LEU A 55 -22.00 -20.63 0.13
CA LEU A 55 -22.11 -19.26 -0.37
C LEU A 55 -22.03 -18.23 0.76
N ASP A 56 -22.68 -18.51 1.89
CA ASP A 56 -22.64 -17.62 3.07
C ASP A 56 -21.21 -17.44 3.59
N ILE A 57 -20.49 -18.55 3.80
CA ILE A 57 -19.07 -18.51 4.21
C ILE A 57 -18.20 -17.79 3.17
N VAL A 58 -18.42 -18.05 1.88
CA VAL A 58 -17.64 -17.41 0.82
C VAL A 58 -17.89 -15.90 0.81
N HIS A 59 -19.13 -15.44 0.96
CA HIS A 59 -19.45 -14.03 1.01
C HIS A 59 -18.87 -13.34 2.25
N GLU A 60 -18.90 -14.00 3.41
CA GLU A 60 -18.25 -13.51 4.61
C GLU A 60 -16.75 -13.33 4.38
N LYS A 61 -16.06 -14.37 3.87
CA LYS A 61 -14.62 -14.30 3.57
C LYS A 61 -14.26 -13.29 2.50
N GLU A 62 -15.07 -13.14 1.47
CA GLU A 62 -14.88 -12.13 0.45
C GLU A 62 -15.00 -10.71 1.05
N SER A 63 -15.98 -10.49 1.93
CA SER A 63 -16.17 -9.21 2.61
C SER A 63 -14.99 -8.90 3.53
N ASP A 64 -14.55 -9.86 4.34
CA ASP A 64 -13.39 -9.71 5.24
C ASP A 64 -12.13 -9.31 4.45
N ILE A 65 -11.85 -10.02 3.37
CA ILE A 65 -10.68 -9.77 2.50
C ILE A 65 -10.76 -8.36 1.90
N ARG A 66 -11.92 -7.96 1.34
CA ARG A 66 -12.10 -6.62 0.78
C ARG A 66 -11.89 -5.53 1.83
N GLN A 67 -12.42 -5.75 3.03
CA GLN A 67 -12.24 -4.81 4.14
C GLN A 67 -10.77 -4.67 4.53
N GLU A 68 -10.04 -5.78 4.67
CA GLU A 68 -8.61 -5.76 4.99
C GLU A 68 -7.78 -5.04 3.91
N TYR A 69 -8.04 -5.34 2.62
CA TYR A 69 -7.37 -4.64 1.52
C TYR A 69 -7.64 -3.13 1.51
N ASN A 70 -8.88 -2.72 1.79
CA ASN A 70 -9.23 -1.31 1.87
C ASN A 70 -8.49 -0.63 3.03
N LEU A 71 -8.41 -1.28 4.21
CA LEU A 71 -7.69 -0.75 5.37
C LEU A 71 -6.19 -0.61 5.09
N ASN A 72 -5.55 -1.64 4.52
CA ASN A 72 -4.14 -1.60 4.16
C ASN A 72 -3.87 -0.52 3.09
N PHE A 73 -4.78 -0.36 2.12
CA PHE A 73 -4.70 0.70 1.12
C PHE A 73 -4.82 2.09 1.75
N ASP A 74 -5.79 2.29 2.66
CA ASP A 74 -5.98 3.57 3.35
C ASP A 74 -4.77 3.93 4.21
N GLN A 75 -4.13 2.95 4.87
CA GLN A 75 -2.87 3.14 5.58
C GLN A 75 -1.74 3.59 4.65
N ALA A 76 -1.52 2.86 3.55
CA ALA A 76 -0.49 3.22 2.57
C ALA A 76 -0.73 4.60 1.95
N GLN A 77 -1.98 4.91 1.63
CA GLN A 77 -2.35 6.22 1.10
C GLN A 77 -2.16 7.32 2.16
N GLY A 78 -2.40 7.02 3.44
CA GLY A 78 -2.10 7.88 4.58
C GLY A 78 -0.65 8.33 4.62
N TYR A 79 0.30 7.39 4.44
CA TYR A 79 1.73 7.71 4.37
C TYR A 79 2.06 8.68 3.24
N ILE A 80 1.52 8.45 2.04
CA ILE A 80 1.74 9.36 0.90
C ILE A 80 1.16 10.74 1.18
N ARG A 81 -0.07 10.83 1.70
CA ARG A 81 -0.68 12.12 2.07
C ARG A 81 0.14 12.85 3.13
N HIS A 82 0.55 12.15 4.17
CA HIS A 82 1.36 12.72 5.25
C HIS A 82 2.70 13.26 4.72
N SER A 83 3.38 12.49 3.87
CA SER A 83 4.63 12.93 3.22
C SER A 83 4.42 14.16 2.32
N ALA A 84 3.26 14.26 1.64
CA ALA A 84 2.89 15.38 0.80
C ALA A 84 2.61 16.66 1.62
N ASP A 85 2.02 16.54 2.80
CA ASP A 85 1.81 17.67 3.70
C ASP A 85 3.13 18.19 4.26
N ILE A 86 4.02 17.29 4.70
CA ILE A 86 5.35 17.65 5.19
C ILE A 86 6.16 18.39 4.12
N ILE A 87 6.27 17.81 2.92
CA ILE A 87 7.07 18.43 1.85
C ILE A 87 6.49 19.78 1.43
N ARG A 88 5.16 19.95 1.49
CA ARG A 88 4.49 21.23 1.21
C ARG A 88 4.86 22.30 2.24
N ASP A 89 4.91 21.95 3.51
CA ASP A 89 5.28 22.89 4.57
C ASP A 89 6.75 23.31 4.47
N ILE A 90 7.66 22.37 4.20
CA ILE A 90 9.09 22.67 3.99
C ILE A 90 9.30 23.47 2.70
N LYS A 91 8.54 23.17 1.63
CA LYS A 91 8.56 23.95 0.39
C LYS A 91 8.17 25.40 0.65
N TYR A 92 7.10 25.63 1.41
CA TYR A 92 6.67 26.99 1.77
C TYR A 92 7.77 27.75 2.54
N MET A 93 8.44 27.08 3.48
CA MET A 93 9.60 27.66 4.17
C MET A 93 10.73 28.01 3.21
N ALA A 94 11.06 27.12 2.27
CA ALA A 94 12.13 27.32 1.29
C ALA A 94 11.82 28.48 0.34
N GLU A 95 10.62 28.52 -0.26
CA GLU A 95 10.21 29.58 -1.19
C GLU A 95 10.26 30.96 -0.52
N ASN A 96 9.78 31.07 0.72
CA ASN A 96 9.82 32.33 1.46
C ASN A 96 11.24 32.77 1.82
N ARG A 97 12.14 31.85 2.18
CA ARG A 97 13.52 32.17 2.56
C ARG A 97 14.41 32.51 1.36
N LEU A 98 14.17 31.84 0.23
CA LEU A 98 14.96 32.05 -1.00
C LEU A 98 14.52 33.28 -1.78
N ASN A 99 13.28 33.77 -1.62
CA ASN A 99 12.80 34.99 -2.25
C ASN A 99 13.38 36.29 -1.64
N GLY A 100 14.25 36.19 -0.62
CA GLY A 100 14.99 37.34 -0.08
C GLY A 100 14.14 38.41 0.63
N THR A 101 12.85 38.20 0.83
CA THR A 101 11.92 39.18 1.43
C THR A 101 12.03 39.30 2.95
N VAL A 102 13.04 38.70 3.59
CA VAL A 102 13.14 38.66 5.05
C VAL A 102 14.32 39.47 5.59
N GLY A 103 14.24 40.78 5.43
CA GLY A 103 15.07 41.76 6.15
C GLY A 103 14.72 41.92 7.65
N SER A 104 14.02 40.96 8.27
CA SER A 104 13.46 41.09 9.65
C SER A 104 13.77 39.91 10.57
N LEU A 105 14.64 38.97 10.17
CA LEU A 105 14.89 37.73 10.92
C LEU A 105 16.31 37.57 11.48
N GLU A 106 17.08 38.64 11.56
CA GLU A 106 18.28 38.64 12.41
C GLU A 106 17.89 38.39 13.89
N LEU A 107 16.64 38.69 14.27
CA LEU A 107 16.11 38.50 15.62
C LEU A 107 15.87 37.03 16.03
N PHE A 108 15.51 36.14 15.09
CA PHE A 108 15.37 34.70 15.43
C PHE A 108 16.72 33.99 15.36
N THR A 109 17.60 34.41 14.46
CA THR A 109 18.93 33.81 14.29
C THR A 109 19.79 34.03 15.55
N GLY A 110 19.64 35.18 16.23
CA GLY A 110 20.32 35.46 17.51
C GLY A 110 19.83 34.65 18.72
N MET A 111 18.63 34.06 18.65
CA MET A 111 18.07 33.23 19.73
C MET A 111 18.33 31.72 19.53
N MET A 112 18.76 31.34 18.32
CA MET A 112 19.00 29.97 17.87
C MET A 112 20.48 29.64 17.93
N ASN A 113 21.08 29.81 19.10
CA ASN A 113 22.52 29.67 19.33
C ASN A 113 22.90 28.20 19.63
N GLY A 114 22.51 27.29 18.73
CA GLY A 114 22.91 25.88 18.78
C GLY A 114 23.86 25.60 17.62
N LYS A 115 25.14 25.29 17.92
CA LYS A 115 26.23 24.87 17.00
C LYS A 115 25.80 24.74 15.53
N ASP A 116 25.66 25.87 14.85
CA ASP A 116 25.07 25.91 13.51
C ASP A 116 26.12 25.40 12.53
N SER A 117 26.09 24.10 12.22
CA SER A 117 26.93 23.54 11.18
C SER A 117 26.44 24.10 9.87
N GLN A 118 27.22 25.02 9.31
CA GLN A 118 26.93 25.60 8.01
C GLN A 118 26.65 24.49 6.98
N PRO A 119 25.56 24.58 6.20
CA PRO A 119 25.24 23.55 5.23
C PRO A 119 26.32 23.49 4.14
N GLU A 120 26.99 22.36 4.03
CA GLU A 120 27.99 22.12 2.98
C GLU A 120 27.26 21.67 1.71
N MET A 121 27.43 22.43 0.62
CA MET A 121 26.98 21.99 -0.70
C MET A 121 27.96 20.99 -1.30
N LYS A 122 27.44 19.82 -1.64
CA LYS A 122 28.19 18.71 -2.24
C LYS A 122 27.77 18.52 -3.69
N PRO A 123 28.71 18.30 -4.61
CA PRO A 123 28.39 18.04 -6.01
C PRO A 123 27.64 16.72 -6.17
N LEU A 124 26.54 16.72 -6.93
CA LEU A 124 25.92 15.48 -7.43
C LEU A 124 26.70 14.87 -8.60
N TYR A 125 27.45 15.72 -9.31
CA TYR A 125 28.27 15.34 -10.46
C TYR A 125 29.71 15.83 -10.24
N PRO A 126 30.74 15.05 -10.59
CA PRO A 126 32.14 15.46 -10.42
C PRO A 126 32.48 16.83 -11.02
N GLU A 127 31.78 17.24 -12.07
CA GLU A 127 31.95 18.50 -12.80
C GLU A 127 31.16 19.70 -12.20
N SER A 128 30.29 19.48 -11.21
CA SER A 128 29.49 20.55 -10.61
C SER A 128 30.33 21.50 -9.76
N ASN A 129 30.24 22.80 -10.03
CA ASN A 129 30.83 23.84 -9.19
C ASN A 129 29.86 24.24 -8.07
N CYS A 130 30.18 23.87 -6.83
CA CYS A 130 29.37 24.14 -5.65
C CYS A 130 29.79 25.37 -4.84
N ALA A 131 30.54 26.29 -5.45
CA ALA A 131 30.84 27.58 -4.84
C ALA A 131 29.55 28.43 -4.72
N LEU A 132 29.20 28.79 -3.49
CA LEU A 132 28.04 29.62 -3.20
C LEU A 132 28.40 31.11 -3.23
N ASN A 133 27.50 31.94 -3.78
CA ASN A 133 27.56 33.38 -3.56
C ASN A 133 27.17 33.70 -2.09
N SER A 134 27.54 34.89 -1.59
CA SER A 134 27.29 35.29 -0.20
C SER A 134 25.79 35.30 0.14
N ASN A 135 24.97 35.92 -0.71
CA ASN A 135 23.54 36.12 -0.41
C ASN A 135 22.77 34.80 -0.36
N TYR A 136 23.05 33.89 -1.29
CA TYR A 136 22.46 32.55 -1.35
C TYR A 136 22.93 31.69 -0.19
N ARG A 137 24.21 31.81 0.20
CA ARG A 137 24.75 31.17 1.40
C ARG A 137 24.00 31.61 2.66
N ASP A 138 23.67 32.89 2.79
CA ASP A 138 22.90 33.41 3.92
C ASP A 138 21.46 32.88 3.91
N SER A 139 20.78 32.88 2.75
CA SER A 139 19.45 32.30 2.59
C SER A 139 19.40 30.81 2.95
N ILE A 140 20.37 30.01 2.47
CA ILE A 140 20.48 28.58 2.75
C ILE A 140 20.81 28.31 4.23
N THR A 141 21.67 29.14 4.83
CA THR A 141 21.99 29.05 6.26
C THR A 141 20.74 29.34 7.10
N SER A 142 20.01 30.42 6.79
CA SER A 142 18.75 30.75 7.47
C SER A 142 17.68 29.65 7.31
N LEU A 143 17.59 29.05 6.11
CA LEU A 143 16.69 27.94 5.86
C LEU A 143 17.08 26.69 6.67
N ASN A 144 18.37 26.39 6.78
CA ASN A 144 18.85 25.28 7.61
C ASN A 144 18.45 25.46 9.08
N SER A 145 18.71 26.63 9.68
CA SER A 145 18.35 26.88 11.08
C SER A 145 16.83 26.79 11.29
N LEU A 146 16.03 27.25 10.32
CA LEU A 146 14.58 27.12 10.36
C LEU A 146 14.11 25.66 10.27
N ILE A 147 14.66 24.88 9.34
CA ILE A 147 14.32 23.46 9.18
C ILE A 147 14.74 22.66 10.41
N GLN A 148 15.90 22.96 10.99
CA GLN A 148 16.36 22.31 12.23
C GLN A 148 15.40 22.61 13.38
N TYR A 149 15.04 23.88 13.59
CA TYR A 149 14.03 24.25 14.57
C TYR A 149 12.71 23.52 14.36
N TRP A 150 12.22 23.53 13.12
CA TRP A 150 10.97 22.88 12.78
C TRP A 150 11.05 21.37 13.05
N LYS A 151 12.17 20.72 12.69
CA LYS A 151 12.38 19.30 12.96
C LYS A 151 12.42 18.97 14.45
N GLU A 152 13.00 19.84 15.28
CA GLU A 152 13.10 19.63 16.73
C GLU A 152 11.80 19.90 17.48
N ASN A 153 10.91 20.75 16.94
CA ASN A 153 9.74 21.24 17.65
C ASN A 153 8.39 20.69 17.13
N PHE A 154 8.37 20.00 15.98
CA PHE A 154 7.12 19.51 15.38
C PHE A 154 7.10 17.98 15.29
N VAL A 155 6.01 17.38 15.80
CA VAL A 155 5.77 15.93 15.80
C VAL A 155 5.75 15.35 14.39
N ALA A 156 5.24 16.11 13.41
CA ALA A 156 5.23 15.70 12.00
C ALA A 156 6.64 15.44 11.43
N ALA A 157 7.69 15.88 12.11
CA ALA A 157 9.07 15.68 11.67
C ALA A 157 9.75 14.43 12.26
N TYR A 158 9.10 13.68 13.17
CA TYR A 158 9.72 12.51 13.80
C TYR A 158 10.07 11.39 12.81
N ASP A 159 9.25 11.23 11.76
CA ASP A 159 9.48 10.21 10.75
C ASP A 159 10.43 10.68 9.62
N LEU A 160 10.93 11.92 9.70
CA LEU A 160 11.88 12.47 8.73
C LEU A 160 13.32 12.11 9.10
N ASN A 161 13.89 11.24 8.27
CA ASN A 161 15.31 10.93 8.35
C ASN A 161 16.14 12.13 7.87
N ARG A 162 15.74 12.70 6.72
CA ARG A 162 16.57 13.63 5.96
C ARG A 162 15.72 14.65 5.21
N VAL A 163 16.20 15.89 5.18
CA VAL A 163 15.74 16.93 4.27
C VAL A 163 16.94 17.35 3.43
N PHE A 164 16.78 17.36 2.12
CA PHE A 164 17.86 17.71 1.20
C PHE A 164 17.36 18.64 0.12
N PHE A 165 18.28 19.38 -0.46
CA PHE A 165 17.99 20.42 -1.42
C PHE A 165 19.04 20.41 -2.52
N ILE A 166 18.59 20.50 -3.76
CA ILE A 166 19.42 20.39 -4.95
C ILE A 166 19.22 21.62 -5.81
N GLY A 167 20.28 22.41 -6.01
CA GLY A 167 20.23 23.58 -6.87
C GLY A 167 19.88 23.19 -8.31
N SER A 168 18.92 23.90 -8.92
CA SER A 168 18.43 23.61 -10.27
C SER A 168 19.55 23.69 -11.32
N ASP A 169 20.35 24.75 -11.24
CA ASP A 169 21.39 25.07 -12.22
C ASP A 169 22.75 24.47 -11.84
N SER A 170 23.12 24.50 -10.54
CA SER A 170 24.41 24.03 -10.05
C SER A 170 24.50 22.51 -9.89
N LEU A 171 23.35 21.81 -9.76
CA LEU A 171 23.28 20.39 -9.42
C LEU A 171 24.06 20.05 -8.14
N CYS A 172 24.18 21.02 -7.24
CA CYS A 172 24.79 20.86 -5.93
C CYS A 172 23.72 20.55 -4.91
N MET A 173 23.98 19.56 -4.07
CA MET A 173 23.09 19.09 -3.04
C MET A 173 23.57 19.56 -1.67
N THR A 174 22.67 20.07 -0.84
CA THR A 174 22.90 20.27 0.58
C THR A 174 21.89 19.45 1.39
N GLU A 175 22.28 19.06 2.58
CA GLU A 175 21.42 18.37 3.55
C GLU A 175 21.14 19.32 4.70
N PHE A 176 19.92 19.28 5.22
CA PHE A 176 19.50 20.08 6.37
C PHE A 176 19.31 19.18 7.60
N GLY A 177 19.85 19.64 8.72
CA GLY A 177 19.86 18.91 9.98
C GLY A 177 20.97 17.85 10.10
N SER A 178 21.17 17.33 11.31
CA SER A 178 22.17 16.31 11.60
C SER A 178 21.80 14.99 10.92
N SER A 179 22.48 14.69 9.82
CA SER A 179 22.42 13.43 9.09
C SER A 179 23.25 12.40 9.85
N ASN A 180 22.60 11.53 10.64
CA ASN A 180 23.26 10.32 11.12
C ASN A 180 23.62 9.49 9.88
N GLY A 181 24.92 9.27 9.67
CA GLY A 181 25.51 8.88 8.40
C GLY A 181 24.73 7.81 7.63
N ILE A 182 24.44 8.13 6.36
CA ILE A 182 23.87 7.19 5.39
C ILE A 182 24.93 6.11 5.12
N THR A 183 24.70 4.89 5.60
CA THR A 183 25.59 3.73 5.39
C THR A 183 25.85 3.42 3.92
N ASP A 184 25.02 3.96 3.00
CA ASP A 184 25.13 3.77 1.55
C ASP A 184 24.93 5.07 0.75
N ARG A 185 25.70 6.10 1.10
CA ARG A 185 25.57 7.43 0.46
C ARG A 185 25.76 7.40 -1.06
N GLN A 186 26.65 6.55 -1.58
CA GLN A 186 26.95 6.51 -3.01
C GLN A 186 25.79 5.97 -3.85
N ASN A 187 25.14 4.88 -3.43
CA ASN A 187 24.00 4.36 -4.18
C ASN A 187 22.78 5.28 -4.08
N VAL A 188 22.56 5.92 -2.92
CA VAL A 188 21.50 6.93 -2.77
C VAL A 188 21.73 8.10 -3.72
N LEU A 189 22.96 8.61 -3.83
CA LEU A 189 23.31 9.68 -4.77
C LEU A 189 23.13 9.25 -6.23
N LYS A 190 23.50 8.01 -6.58
CA LYS A 190 23.29 7.47 -7.93
C LYS A 190 21.80 7.34 -8.26
N ALA A 191 20.99 6.82 -7.34
CA ALA A 191 19.55 6.72 -7.52
C ALA A 191 18.91 8.11 -7.66
N LEU A 192 19.31 9.07 -6.82
CA LEU A 192 18.88 10.48 -6.92
C LEU A 192 19.19 11.06 -8.30
N HIS A 193 20.42 10.86 -8.76
CA HIS A 193 20.88 11.32 -10.08
C HIS A 193 19.99 10.80 -11.21
N GLU A 194 19.73 9.49 -11.25
CA GLU A 194 18.87 8.88 -12.28
C GLU A 194 17.44 9.45 -12.25
N ARG A 195 16.89 9.70 -11.05
CA ARG A 195 15.54 10.27 -10.88
C ARG A 195 15.46 11.72 -11.33
N ILE A 196 16.47 12.54 -11.00
CA ILE A 196 16.53 13.95 -11.40
C ILE A 196 16.67 14.07 -12.92
N LEU A 197 17.51 13.24 -13.54
CA LEU A 197 17.63 13.19 -14.99
C LEU A 197 16.31 12.83 -15.64
N LYS A 198 15.60 11.81 -15.12
CA LYS A 198 14.28 11.43 -15.62
C LYS A 198 13.28 12.60 -15.53
N TYR A 199 13.23 13.28 -14.40
CA TYR A 199 12.37 14.45 -14.20
C TYR A 199 12.69 15.60 -15.17
N ARG A 200 13.98 15.93 -15.33
CA ARG A 200 14.41 16.98 -16.27
C ARG A 200 14.09 16.61 -17.72
N ASN A 201 14.25 15.35 -18.10
CA ASN A 201 13.93 14.89 -19.46
C ASN A 201 12.42 14.84 -19.70
N ALA A 202 11.60 14.73 -18.65
CA ALA A 202 10.15 14.82 -18.72
C ALA A 202 9.61 16.27 -18.86
N ALA A 203 10.50 17.27 -19.00
CA ALA A 203 10.19 18.71 -18.99
C ALA A 203 9.17 19.21 -20.04
N ASN A 204 8.74 18.39 -21.00
CA ASN A 204 7.69 18.71 -21.96
C ASN A 204 6.30 18.18 -21.55
N SER A 205 6.13 17.69 -20.32
CA SER A 205 4.88 17.09 -19.82
C SER A 205 4.33 17.81 -18.59
N ALA A 206 3.04 17.64 -18.34
CA ALA A 206 2.34 18.14 -17.15
C ALA A 206 2.89 17.60 -15.81
N GLU A 207 3.89 16.71 -15.85
CA GLU A 207 4.54 16.13 -14.67
C GLU A 207 5.59 17.06 -14.02
N LYS A 208 5.96 18.17 -14.68
CA LYS A 208 6.99 19.09 -14.18
C LYS A 208 6.61 19.74 -12.85
N ASP A 209 5.34 20.00 -12.60
CA ASP A 209 4.91 20.66 -11.36
C ASP A 209 4.49 19.67 -10.26
N ASN A 210 4.54 18.37 -10.55
CA ASN A 210 4.15 17.33 -9.61
C ASN A 210 5.31 16.92 -8.72
N ASN A 211 4.96 16.48 -7.50
CA ASN A 211 5.89 15.81 -6.62
C ASN A 211 6.32 14.47 -7.22
N LEU A 212 7.61 14.17 -7.15
CA LEU A 212 8.18 12.87 -7.49
C LEU A 212 8.21 11.99 -6.25
N TYR A 213 7.76 10.75 -6.39
CA TYR A 213 7.79 9.75 -5.34
C TYR A 213 8.60 8.54 -5.81
N TRP A 214 9.47 8.03 -4.96
CA TRP A 214 10.09 6.71 -5.17
C TRP A 214 10.45 6.07 -3.83
N ILE A 215 10.56 4.75 -3.84
CA ILE A 215 10.95 3.96 -2.69
C ILE A 215 12.29 3.29 -3.01
N SER A 216 13.22 3.31 -2.06
CA SER A 216 14.43 2.49 -2.09
C SER A 216 14.37 1.46 -0.98
N PRO A 217 14.58 0.15 -1.27
CA PRO A 217 14.68 -0.86 -0.23
C PRO A 217 15.94 -0.63 0.63
N SER A 218 15.87 -0.98 1.91
CA SER A 218 17.06 -1.03 2.76
C SER A 218 17.92 -2.24 2.42
N GLN A 219 19.23 -2.06 2.35
CA GLN A 219 20.18 -3.16 2.18
C GLN A 219 20.37 -3.98 3.47
N GLN A 220 20.04 -3.40 4.63
CA GLN A 220 20.26 -4.04 5.92
C GLN A 220 19.07 -4.85 6.40
N ARG A 221 17.84 -4.45 6.04
CA ARG A 221 16.60 -5.04 6.52
C ARG A 221 15.58 -5.18 5.39
N PRO A 222 15.07 -6.40 5.09
CA PRO A 222 14.17 -6.63 3.97
C PRO A 222 12.76 -6.04 4.18
N ASP A 223 12.37 -5.84 5.44
CA ASP A 223 11.09 -5.28 5.89
C ASP A 223 11.09 -3.75 5.96
N VAL A 224 12.22 -3.09 5.64
CA VAL A 224 12.37 -1.64 5.73
C VAL A 224 12.77 -1.03 4.39
N GLY A 225 12.18 0.11 4.08
CA GLY A 225 12.53 0.94 2.94
C GLY A 225 12.59 2.42 3.31
N TYR A 226 12.96 3.22 2.32
CA TYR A 226 13.02 4.67 2.41
C TYR A 226 12.11 5.26 1.34
N LEU A 227 11.07 5.96 1.77
CA LEU A 227 10.22 6.76 0.91
C LEU A 227 10.90 8.10 0.68
N TYR A 228 11.08 8.44 -0.59
CA TYR A 228 11.57 9.73 -1.01
C TYR A 228 10.47 10.51 -1.71
N VAL A 229 10.35 11.79 -1.33
CA VAL A 229 9.46 12.74 -1.98
C VAL A 229 10.29 13.94 -2.40
N MET A 230 10.13 14.37 -3.65
CA MET A 230 10.82 15.54 -4.19
C MET A 230 9.83 16.50 -4.85
N THR A 231 9.98 17.79 -4.61
CA THR A 231 9.13 18.85 -5.16
C THR A 231 9.97 19.98 -5.74
N PRO A 232 9.56 20.60 -6.85
CA PRO A 232 10.20 21.80 -7.36
C PRO A 232 9.90 23.01 -6.48
N VAL A 233 10.92 23.83 -6.23
CA VAL A 233 10.87 25.10 -5.50
C VAL A 233 11.06 26.23 -6.49
N TYR A 234 10.08 27.13 -6.57
CA TYR A 234 10.10 28.25 -7.49
C TYR A 234 10.27 29.58 -6.75
N VAL A 235 11.18 30.42 -7.24
CA VAL A 235 11.40 31.79 -6.74
C VAL A 235 11.22 32.74 -7.91
N GLY A 236 10.25 33.66 -7.82
CA GLY A 236 9.97 34.60 -8.90
C GLY A 236 9.66 33.93 -10.25
N ASN A 237 8.94 32.80 -10.24
CA ASN A 237 8.62 31.97 -11.42
C ASN A 237 9.83 31.29 -12.10
N LYS A 238 11.01 31.32 -11.47
CA LYS A 238 12.19 30.55 -11.86
C LYS A 238 12.31 29.31 -10.97
N LEU A 239 12.58 28.14 -11.57
CA LEU A 239 12.94 26.94 -10.81
C LEU A 239 14.29 27.20 -10.13
N GLU A 240 14.28 27.33 -8.81
CA GLU A 240 15.49 27.61 -8.04
C GLU A 240 16.15 26.30 -7.63
N ALA A 241 15.35 25.31 -7.24
CA ALA A 241 15.84 24.04 -6.74
C ALA A 241 14.80 22.93 -6.72
N LEU A 242 15.28 21.73 -6.45
CA LEU A 242 14.49 20.56 -6.07
C LEU A 242 14.69 20.32 -4.57
N LEU A 243 13.60 20.37 -3.82
CA LEU A 243 13.57 20.03 -2.40
C LEU A 243 13.11 18.60 -2.24
N GLY A 244 13.76 17.82 -1.37
CA GLY A 244 13.34 16.47 -1.08
C GLY A 244 13.42 16.09 0.39
N ILE A 245 12.60 15.11 0.74
CA ILE A 245 12.56 14.47 2.05
C ILE A 245 12.77 12.97 1.91
N GLU A 246 13.28 12.37 2.97
CA GLU A 246 13.38 10.92 3.15
C GLU A 246 12.68 10.53 4.46
N GLN A 247 11.81 9.53 4.37
CA GLN A 247 11.13 8.92 5.50
C GLN A 247 11.38 7.42 5.54
N THR A 248 11.60 6.86 6.72
CA THR A 248 11.65 5.40 6.89
C THR A 248 10.24 4.84 6.77
N ILE A 249 10.09 3.77 6.02
CA ILE A 249 8.83 3.02 5.92
C ILE A 249 9.10 1.55 6.26
N ARG A 250 8.18 0.90 6.97
CA ARG A 250 8.28 -0.52 7.33
C ARG A 250 7.09 -1.26 6.75
N LEU A 251 7.28 -2.53 6.40
CA LEU A 251 6.21 -3.34 5.83
C LEU A 251 5.02 -3.45 6.80
N GLU A 252 5.31 -3.59 8.09
CA GLU A 252 4.31 -3.65 9.17
C GLU A 252 3.46 -2.38 9.31
N ASP A 253 3.94 -1.24 8.81
CA ASP A 253 3.19 0.03 8.84
C ASP A 253 2.05 0.06 7.80
N PHE A 254 2.08 -0.86 6.82
CA PHE A 254 1.11 -0.94 5.72
C PHE A 254 0.17 -2.13 5.83
N VAL A 255 0.37 -2.99 6.85
CA VAL A 255 -0.38 -4.23 7.02
C VAL A 255 -1.08 -4.19 8.37
N THR A 256 -2.41 -4.18 8.33
CA THR A 256 -3.22 -4.42 9.52
C THR A 256 -3.03 -5.86 10.00
N THR A 257 -2.78 -6.05 11.30
CA THR A 257 -2.69 -7.39 11.90
C THR A 257 -4.05 -8.10 11.77
N SER A 258 -4.14 -8.99 10.79
CA SER A 258 -5.34 -9.80 10.53
C SER A 258 -5.33 -11.09 11.35
N ASN A 259 -6.51 -11.50 11.83
CA ASN A 259 -6.74 -12.80 12.48
C ASN A 259 -6.99 -13.93 11.46
N LEU A 260 -6.93 -13.64 10.16
CA LEU A 260 -7.04 -14.65 9.12
C LEU A 260 -5.67 -15.34 8.97
N PRO A 261 -5.60 -16.68 8.98
CA PRO A 261 -4.35 -17.38 8.72
C PRO A 261 -3.96 -17.12 7.26
N VAL A 262 -3.06 -16.16 7.06
CA VAL A 262 -2.31 -16.05 5.82
C VAL A 262 -1.32 -17.22 5.86
N GLY A 263 -1.72 -18.32 5.21
CA GLY A 263 -0.93 -19.55 5.18
C GLY A 263 0.48 -19.30 4.66
N GLY A 264 1.46 -19.80 5.42
CA GLY A 264 2.79 -20.11 4.90
C GLY A 264 2.80 -21.40 4.09
#